data_AF-A0A915C5P9-F1
#
_entry.id   AF-A0A915C5P9-F1
#
_cell.length_a   1.000
_cell.length_b   1.000
_cell.length_c   1.000
_cell.angle_alpha   90.00
_cell.angle_beta   90.00
_cell.angle_gamma   90.00
#
_symmetry.space_group_name_H-M   'P 1'
#
loop_
_entity.id
_entity.type
_entity.pdbx_description
1 polymer ?
#
loop_
_entity_poly.entity_id
_entity_poly.type
_entity_poly.pdbx_seq_one_letter_code
_entity_poly.pdbx_strand_id
1 'polypeptide(L)'
;MQREKNQSRASFLQLTSELGYDGGASFSHDGTKIVFRASRPTTPAEISKYEKLLSYNLVDPTEMELYVMNVDGSSLRRVTFLGGANWSPTFLPGDKRILFASNFNSSLLGSFNLYA
;
A
#
# COMPACT_ATOMS: atom_id res chain seq x y z
N MET A 1 -28.58 -27.31 -25.56
CA MET A 1 -27.15 -27.63 -25.69
C MET A 1 -26.37 -26.32 -25.52
N GLN A 2 -25.92 -25.98 -24.31
CA GLN A 2 -24.80 -25.05 -24.08
C GLN A 2 -24.30 -25.30 -22.66
N ARG A 3 -23.03 -25.68 -22.53
CA ARG A 3 -22.33 -25.95 -21.28
C ARG A 3 -21.70 -24.67 -20.72
N GLU A 4 -21.52 -24.68 -19.40
CA GLU A 4 -20.42 -24.08 -18.61
C GLU A 4 -20.35 -22.56 -18.41
N LYS A 5 -20.45 -22.16 -17.12
CA LYS A 5 -19.29 -21.69 -16.33
C LYS A 5 -19.66 -21.67 -14.83
N ASN A 6 -19.51 -22.82 -14.16
CA ASN A 6 -19.32 -22.83 -12.71
C ASN A 6 -17.90 -22.33 -12.42
N GLN A 7 -17.73 -21.01 -12.35
CA GLN A 7 -16.58 -20.44 -11.64
C GLN A 7 -16.91 -20.58 -10.15
N SER A 8 -16.13 -21.39 -9.42
CA SER A 8 -16.08 -21.31 -7.97
C SER A 8 -15.78 -19.85 -7.62
N ARG A 9 -16.78 -19.11 -7.15
CA ARG A 9 -16.59 -17.72 -6.74
C ARG A 9 -15.66 -17.76 -5.54
N ALA A 10 -14.38 -17.47 -5.75
CA ALA A 10 -13.43 -17.33 -4.67
C ALA A 10 -14.03 -16.33 -3.67
N SER A 11 -14.14 -16.73 -2.40
CA SER A 11 -14.51 -15.81 -1.33
C SER A 11 -13.34 -14.84 -1.16
N PHE A 12 -13.52 -13.59 -1.58
CA PHE A 12 -12.54 -12.54 -1.37
C PHE A 12 -12.74 -11.92 0.02
N LEU A 13 -11.66 -11.78 0.78
CA LEU A 13 -11.62 -11.02 2.03
C LEU A 13 -10.99 -9.65 1.74
N GLN A 14 -11.75 -8.58 1.92
CA GLN A 14 -11.24 -7.22 1.85
C GLN A 14 -10.59 -6.86 3.19
N LEU A 15 -9.32 -6.47 3.17
CA LEU A 15 -8.54 -6.19 4.39
C LEU A 15 -8.49 -4.71 4.77
N THR A 16 -8.77 -3.81 3.82
CA THR A 16 -8.70 -2.35 4.03
C THR A 16 -10.03 -1.68 3.70
N SER A 17 -10.34 -0.60 4.41
CA SER A 17 -11.56 0.20 4.20
C SER A 17 -11.34 1.70 4.42
N GLU A 18 -10.10 2.10 4.70
CA GLU A 18 -9.75 3.50 4.93
C GLU A 18 -9.66 4.27 3.62
N LEU A 19 -9.95 5.57 3.66
CA LEU A 19 -9.82 6.44 2.49
C LEU A 19 -8.36 6.53 2.05
N GLY A 20 -8.14 6.38 0.75
CA GLY A 20 -6.83 6.48 0.12
C GLY A 20 -6.53 5.26 -0.74
N TYR A 21 -5.34 5.26 -1.34
CA TYR A 21 -4.86 4.13 -2.13
C TYR A 21 -4.24 3.09 -1.19
N ASP A 22 -4.45 1.81 -1.49
CA ASP A 22 -3.76 0.68 -0.88
C ASP A 22 -3.18 -0.21 -1.99
N GLY A 23 -1.90 -0.58 -1.89
CA GLY A 23 -1.37 -1.58 -2.83
C GLY A 23 0.10 -1.90 -2.66
N GLY A 24 0.63 -2.72 -3.58
CA GLY A 24 2.02 -3.18 -3.53
C GLY A 24 2.33 -4.02 -2.29
N ALA A 25 1.40 -4.87 -1.88
CA ALA A 25 1.53 -5.68 -0.67
C ALA A 25 2.52 -6.84 -0.84
N SER A 26 3.24 -7.17 0.24
CA SER A 26 4.10 -8.35 0.37
C SER A 26 3.85 -9.04 1.71
N PHE A 27 3.90 -10.36 1.74
CA PHE A 27 3.82 -11.14 2.98
C PHE A 27 5.13 -11.08 3.79
N SER A 28 5.02 -11.24 5.11
CA SER A 28 6.11 -11.69 5.97
C SER A 28 6.49 -13.14 5.65
N HIS A 29 7.68 -13.59 6.05
CA HIS A 29 8.16 -14.93 5.73
C HIS A 29 7.30 -16.03 6.39
N ASP A 30 6.74 -15.76 7.56
CA ASP A 30 5.81 -16.66 8.25
C ASP A 30 4.35 -16.58 7.74
N GLY A 31 4.07 -15.66 6.80
CA GLY A 31 2.74 -15.46 6.23
C GLY A 31 1.71 -14.89 7.20
N THR A 32 2.10 -14.38 8.37
CA THR A 32 1.15 -13.85 9.38
C THR A 32 0.83 -12.38 9.16
N LYS A 33 1.68 -11.65 8.45
CA LYS A 33 1.55 -10.21 8.20
C LYS A 33 1.72 -9.87 6.73
N ILE A 34 1.22 -8.70 6.38
CA ILE A 34 1.56 -8.02 5.13
C ILE A 34 2.14 -6.64 5.41
N VAL A 35 3.09 -6.23 4.57
CA VAL A 35 3.50 -4.84 4.41
C VAL A 35 2.94 -4.34 3.08
N PHE A 36 2.43 -3.12 3.05
CA PHE A 36 1.93 -2.49 1.83
C PHE A 36 2.16 -0.99 1.92
N ARG A 37 2.00 -0.29 0.80
CA ARG A 37 2.02 1.18 0.79
C ARG A 37 0.61 1.71 0.71
N ALA A 38 0.40 2.86 1.34
CA ALA A 38 -0.89 3.51 1.33
C ALA A 38 -0.79 5.03 1.40
N SER A 39 -1.75 5.70 0.76
CA SER A 39 -2.05 7.10 1.06
C SER A 39 -3.18 7.18 2.08
N ARG A 40 -3.15 8.20 2.94
CA ARG A 40 -4.21 8.48 3.93
C ARG A 40 -4.49 9.99 3.95
N PRO A 41 -5.26 10.51 2.97
CA PRO A 41 -5.64 11.92 2.95
C PRO A 41 -6.53 12.24 4.17
N THR A 42 -6.23 13.33 4.87
CA THR A 42 -6.95 13.71 6.10
C THR A 42 -7.50 15.13 6.05
N THR A 43 -6.88 16.03 5.28
CA THR A 43 -7.38 17.39 5.14
C THR A 43 -8.47 17.48 4.07
N PRO A 44 -9.42 18.44 4.17
CA PRO A 44 -10.45 18.61 3.14
C PRO A 44 -9.88 18.80 1.72
N ALA A 45 -8.72 19.46 1.61
CA ALA A 45 -8.04 19.67 0.34
C ALA A 45 -7.45 18.37 -0.23
N GLU A 46 -6.79 17.55 0.60
CA GLU A 46 -6.26 16.24 0.20
C GLU A 46 -7.37 15.29 -0.22
N ILE A 47 -8.46 15.24 0.55
CA ILE A 47 -9.63 14.41 0.26
C ILE A 47 -10.25 14.83 -1.07
N SER A 48 -10.51 16.13 -1.26
CA SER A 48 -11.06 16.66 -2.52
C SER A 48 -10.16 16.37 -3.72
N LYS A 49 -8.84 16.48 -3.56
CA LYS A 49 -7.87 16.13 -4.60
C LYS A 49 -7.94 14.64 -4.94
N TYR A 50 -7.98 13.77 -3.93
CA TYR A 50 -8.06 12.32 -4.09
C TYR A 50 -9.35 11.91 -4.81
N GLU A 51 -10.51 12.38 -4.35
CA GLU A 51 -11.82 12.10 -4.96
C GLU A 51 -11.89 12.60 -6.41
N LYS A 52 -11.33 13.78 -6.68
CA LYS A 52 -11.24 14.31 -8.04
C LYS A 52 -10.43 13.39 -8.95
N LEU A 53 -9.27 12.90 -8.50
CA LEU A 53 -8.45 11.95 -9.29
C LEU A 53 -9.19 10.64 -9.52
N LEU A 54 -9.90 10.11 -8.52
CA LEU A 54 -10.72 8.92 -8.68
C LEU A 54 -11.82 9.10 -9.74
N SER A 55 -12.42 10.29 -9.87
CA SER A 55 -13.39 10.57 -10.95
C SER A 55 -12.80 10.43 -12.37
N TYR A 56 -11.47 10.54 -12.50
CA TYR A 56 -10.72 10.31 -13.74
C TYR A 56 -10.08 8.91 -13.81
N ASN A 57 -10.36 8.01 -12.87
CA ASN A 57 -9.69 6.72 -12.69
C ASN A 57 -8.17 6.85 -12.48
N LEU A 58 -7.74 7.89 -11.77
CA LEU A 58 -6.34 8.18 -11.47
C LEU A 58 -6.06 8.09 -9.97
N VAL A 59 -4.80 7.81 -9.65
CA VAL A 59 -4.21 7.93 -8.31
C VAL A 59 -2.92 8.73 -8.46
N ASP A 60 -2.64 9.61 -7.50
CA ASP A 60 -1.38 10.34 -7.41
C ASP A 60 -0.44 9.60 -6.45
N PRO A 61 0.62 8.93 -6.95
CA PRO A 61 1.50 8.11 -6.13
C PRO A 61 2.71 8.88 -5.61
N THR A 62 2.55 10.17 -5.31
CA THR A 62 3.62 11.05 -4.82
C THR A 62 3.83 10.99 -3.31
N GLU A 63 2.78 10.71 -2.55
CA GLU A 63 2.83 10.65 -1.08
C GLU A 63 2.16 9.36 -0.56
N MET A 64 2.99 8.37 -0.25
CA MET A 64 2.54 7.06 0.22
C MET A 64 3.50 6.51 1.26
N GLU A 65 2.94 6.05 2.35
CA GLU A 65 3.70 5.55 3.49
C GLU A 65 3.52 4.04 3.59
N LEU A 66 4.45 3.38 4.27
CA LEU A 66 4.40 1.95 4.47
C LEU A 66 3.56 1.63 5.69
N TYR A 67 2.71 0.62 5.57
CA TYR A 67 1.86 0.08 6.62
C TYR A 67 2.10 -1.41 6.75
N VAL A 68 1.92 -1.92 7.98
CA VAL A 68 1.92 -3.35 8.27
C VAL A 68 0.62 -3.69 8.97
N MET A 69 0.04 -4.84 8.64
CA MET A 69 -1.10 -5.42 9.34
C MET A 69 -1.01 -6.95 9.34
N ASN A 70 -1.82 -7.61 10.16
CA ASN A 70 -2.01 -9.04 10.10
C ASN A 70 -2.80 -9.43 8.84
N VAL A 71 -2.69 -10.68 8.39
CA VAL A 71 -3.37 -11.16 7.17
C VAL A 71 -4.90 -11.21 7.28
N ASP A 72 -5.46 -11.06 8.48
CA ASP A 72 -6.89 -10.91 8.73
C ASP A 72 -7.37 -9.44 8.72
N GLY A 73 -6.46 -8.49 8.48
CA GLY A 73 -6.72 -7.04 8.47
C GLY A 73 -6.57 -6.36 9.83
N SER A 74 -6.30 -7.11 10.91
CA SER A 74 -6.12 -6.56 12.24
C SER A 74 -4.72 -5.97 12.46
N SER A 75 -4.55 -5.19 13.52
CA SER A 75 -3.26 -4.60 13.93
C SER A 75 -2.59 -3.72 12.85
N LEU A 76 -3.39 -3.03 12.05
CA LEU A 76 -2.89 -2.04 11.11
C LEU A 76 -2.06 -0.97 11.81
N ARG A 77 -0.84 -0.75 11.33
CA ARG A 77 0.06 0.30 11.82
C ARG A 77 0.86 0.91 10.68
N ARG A 78 1.04 2.23 10.73
CA ARG A 78 2.00 2.96 9.88
C ARG A 78 3.42 2.66 10.35
N VAL A 79 4.34 2.49 9.40
CA VAL A 79 5.76 2.17 9.65
C VAL A 79 6.66 3.35 9.31
N THR A 80 6.38 4.07 8.23
CA THR A 80 7.19 5.23 7.79
C THR A 80 6.46 6.55 8.02
N PHE A 81 7.23 7.61 8.25
CA PHE A 81 6.76 8.99 8.39
C PHE A 81 7.69 9.91 7.61
N LEU A 82 7.94 9.54 6.36
CA LEU A 82 9.01 10.12 5.55
C LEU A 82 8.49 11.19 4.59
N GLY A 83 7.18 11.21 4.33
CA GLY A 83 6.64 11.89 3.17
C GLY A 83 7.14 11.25 1.88
N GLY A 84 6.86 11.91 0.76
CA GLY A 84 7.23 11.39 -0.55
C GLY A 84 6.70 9.97 -0.81
N ALA A 85 7.32 9.29 -1.75
CA ALA A 85 6.82 8.03 -2.24
C ALA A 85 7.67 6.87 -1.72
N ASN A 86 7.06 5.93 -1.01
CA ASN A 86 7.72 4.75 -0.44
C ASN A 86 7.19 3.48 -1.12
N TRP A 87 8.05 2.82 -1.90
CA TRP A 87 7.67 1.80 -2.88
C TRP A 87 8.23 0.42 -2.58
N SER A 88 7.55 -0.58 -3.13
CA SER A 88 7.98 -1.99 -3.20
C SER A 88 8.52 -2.53 -1.86
N PRO A 89 7.75 -2.41 -0.76
CA PRO A 89 8.21 -2.88 0.53
C PRO A 89 8.29 -4.41 0.55
N THR A 90 9.35 -4.93 1.17
CA THR A 90 9.48 -6.36 1.47
C THR A 90 10.14 -6.55 2.83
N PHE A 91 9.76 -7.60 3.55
CA PHE A 91 10.43 -7.94 4.80
C PHE A 91 11.85 -8.45 4.52
N LEU A 92 12.78 -8.09 5.41
CA LEU A 92 14.10 -8.73 5.50
C LEU A 92 14.03 -10.04 6.29
N PRO A 93 15.04 -10.93 6.18
CA PRO A 93 15.09 -12.15 6.99
C PRO A 93 14.87 -11.87 8.48
N GLY A 94 13.96 -12.63 9.08
CA GLY A 94 13.55 -12.48 10.48
C GLY A 94 12.43 -11.45 10.73
N ASP A 95 11.84 -10.85 9.69
CA ASP A 95 10.62 -10.03 9.72
C ASP A 95 10.63 -8.81 10.67
N LYS A 96 11.82 -8.37 11.10
CA LYS A 96 12.01 -7.20 11.99
C LYS A 96 12.23 -5.90 11.23
N ARG A 97 12.61 -5.96 9.95
CA ARG A 97 12.96 -4.80 9.12
C ARG A 97 12.34 -4.94 7.73
N ILE A 98 12.23 -3.82 7.02
CA ILE A 98 11.57 -3.72 5.72
C ILE A 98 12.52 -3.04 4.76
N LEU A 99 12.85 -3.69 3.64
CA LEU A 99 13.54 -3.09 2.50
C LEU A 99 12.52 -2.39 1.60
N PHE A 100 12.79 -1.17 1.18
CA PHE A 100 11.92 -0.38 0.30
C PHE A 100 12.70 0.65 -0.52
N ALA A 101 12.10 1.16 -1.59
CA ALA A 101 12.63 2.27 -2.36
C ALA A 101 11.94 3.58 -1.95
N SER A 102 12.68 4.68 -1.79
CA SER A 102 12.09 5.97 -1.47
C SER A 102 12.86 7.15 -2.05
N ASN A 103 12.16 8.26 -2.23
CA ASN A 103 12.71 9.55 -2.63
C ASN A 103 12.74 10.57 -1.48
N PHE A 104 12.47 10.17 -0.23
CA PHE A 104 12.35 11.11 0.90
C PHE A 104 13.60 11.96 1.15
N ASN A 105 14.79 11.46 0.81
CA ASN A 105 16.05 12.17 0.96
C ASN A 105 16.55 12.82 -0.35
N SER A 106 15.65 13.05 -1.31
CA SER A 106 16.01 13.70 -2.57
C SER A 106 15.11 14.88 -2.89
N SER A 107 15.74 15.97 -3.34
CA SER A 107 15.05 17.14 -3.91
C SER A 107 14.74 16.98 -5.40
N LEU A 108 15.22 15.92 -6.05
CA LEU A 108 14.98 15.65 -7.46
C LEU A 108 13.82 14.68 -7.64
N LEU A 109 12.78 15.13 -8.35
CA LEU A 109 11.69 14.27 -8.81
C LEU A 109 12.25 13.05 -9.56
N GLY A 110 11.93 11.85 -9.08
CA GLY A 110 12.34 10.58 -9.69
C GLY A 110 13.64 9.96 -9.15
N SER A 111 14.35 10.62 -8.23
CA SER A 111 15.52 10.03 -7.57
C SER A 111 15.10 9.14 -6.39
N PHE A 112 15.20 7.83 -6.58
CA PHE A 112 14.90 6.83 -5.56
C PHE A 112 16.17 6.11 -5.09
N ASN A 113 16.26 5.88 -3.79
CA ASN A 113 17.29 5.04 -3.18
C ASN A 113 16.65 3.89 -2.39
N LEU A 114 17.44 2.87 -2.07
CA LEU A 114 17.01 1.73 -1.25
C LEU A 114 17.32 1.97 0.23
N TYR A 115 16.37 1.62 1.10
CA TYR A 115 16.44 1.79 2.55
C TYR A 115 15.96 0.53 3.27
N ALA A 116 16.48 0.26 4.47
CA ALA A 116 16.13 -0.90 5.30
C ALA A 116 16.26 -0.65 6.81
#